data_AF-C1C1Q7-F1
#
_entry.id   AF-C1C1Q7-F1
#
_cell.length_a   1.000
_cell.length_b   1.000
_cell.length_c   1.000
_cell.angle_alpha   90.00
_cell.angle_beta   90.00
_cell.angle_gamma   90.00
#
_symmetry.space_group_name_H-M   'P 1'
#
loop_
_entity.id
_entity.type
_entity.pdbx_description
1 polymer ?
#
loop_
_entity_poly.entity_id
_entity_poly.type
_entity_poly.pdbx_seq_one_letter_code
_entity_poly.pdbx_strand_id
1 'polypeptide(L)'
;MKINDRTLSNYAGSPEGFDKDGILWKRGEVNKNFQKRYFVLKGNLLFYFEKKGDKEPLGLIVLEGCTIELAEEEQEKFAFKIVFHGEGRRSYILGTESQEMLEEWMKLLACAPYDYMKLMVLELQQQLQELEEADRIGLNHKNNHASSNNHSSFVRVNPFE
;
A
#
# COMPACT_ATOMS: atom_id res chain seq x y z
N MET A 1 0.23 23.44 0.27
CA MET A 1 -0.75 23.07 -0.77
C MET A 1 -2.13 23.46 -0.26
N LYS A 2 -2.88 24.36 -0.92
CA LYS A 2 -4.27 24.66 -0.54
C LYS A 2 -5.15 23.61 -1.22
N ILE A 3 -5.61 22.62 -0.46
CA ILE A 3 -6.49 21.59 -1.01
C ILE A 3 -7.92 22.13 -1.00
N ASN A 4 -8.66 21.95 -2.10
CA ASN A 4 -10.06 22.36 -2.20
C ASN A 4 -10.95 21.32 -1.53
N ASP A 5 -11.54 21.68 -0.39
CA ASP A 5 -12.40 20.81 0.42
C ASP A 5 -13.54 20.19 -0.41
N ARG A 6 -14.12 20.94 -1.35
CA ARG A 6 -15.20 20.41 -2.20
C ARG A 6 -14.71 19.30 -3.13
N THR A 7 -13.51 19.44 -3.68
CA THR A 7 -12.90 18.42 -4.54
C THR A 7 -12.53 17.18 -3.72
N LEU A 8 -12.02 17.35 -2.51
CA LEU A 8 -11.70 16.23 -1.61
C LEU A 8 -12.93 15.44 -1.20
N SER A 9 -14.01 16.10 -0.79
CA SER A 9 -15.25 15.43 -0.40
C SER A 9 -15.85 14.63 -1.58
N ASN A 10 -15.85 15.22 -2.78
CA ASN A 10 -16.29 14.52 -3.99
C ASN A 10 -15.41 13.31 -4.32
N TYR A 11 -14.09 13.44 -4.18
CA TYR A 11 -13.16 12.33 -4.40
C TYR A 11 -13.34 11.23 -3.35
N ALA A 12 -13.53 11.59 -2.08
CA ALA A 12 -13.77 10.65 -1.01
C ALA A 12 -15.01 9.77 -1.29
N GLY A 13 -16.09 10.39 -1.78
CA GLY A 13 -17.34 9.71 -2.13
C GLY A 13 -17.39 9.01 -3.50
N SER A 14 -16.35 9.08 -4.35
CA SER A 14 -16.41 8.43 -5.67
C SER A 14 -16.50 6.89 -5.52
N PRO A 15 -17.33 6.20 -6.32
CA PRO A 15 -17.45 4.75 -6.27
C PRO A 15 -16.24 4.04 -6.90
N GLU A 16 -15.49 4.74 -7.75
CA GLU A 16 -14.32 4.20 -8.45
C GLU A 16 -13.02 4.46 -7.68
N GLY A 17 -12.10 3.49 -7.73
CA GLY A 17 -10.69 3.68 -7.37
C GLY A 17 -10.38 3.72 -5.87
N PHE A 18 -11.07 2.93 -5.05
CA PHE A 18 -10.63 2.67 -3.67
C PHE A 18 -9.94 1.32 -3.55
N ASP A 19 -8.87 1.27 -2.76
CA ASP A 19 -8.09 0.06 -2.52
C ASP A 19 -8.77 -0.82 -1.46
N LYS A 20 -9.39 -0.19 -0.45
CA LYS A 20 -10.16 -0.85 0.59
C LYS A 20 -11.14 0.09 1.29
N ASP A 21 -12.31 -0.43 1.64
CA ASP A 21 -13.24 0.21 2.58
C ASP A 21 -13.59 -0.73 3.74
N GLY A 22 -14.02 -0.16 4.86
CA GLY A 22 -14.45 -0.97 5.99
C GLY A 22 -14.68 -0.19 7.27
N ILE A 23 -15.29 -0.87 8.23
CA ILE A 23 -15.49 -0.34 9.57
C ILE A 23 -14.22 -0.54 10.40
N LEU A 24 -13.80 0.50 11.11
CA LEU A 24 -12.76 0.42 12.13
C LEU A 24 -13.19 1.17 13.40
N TRP A 25 -12.61 0.77 14.53
CA TRP A 25 -12.73 1.47 15.80
C TRP A 25 -11.60 2.48 15.91
N LYS A 26 -11.93 3.78 15.86
CA LYS A 26 -10.94 4.84 15.99
C LYS A 26 -10.86 5.34 17.43
N ARG A 27 -9.67 5.30 18.04
CA ARG A 27 -9.44 5.92 19.36
C ARG A 27 -9.46 7.44 19.24
N GLY A 28 -10.16 8.11 20.16
CA GLY A 28 -10.11 9.56 20.28
C GLY A 28 -8.76 10.03 20.83
N GLU A 29 -8.35 11.22 20.41
CA GLU A 29 -7.04 11.78 20.77
C GLU A 29 -7.03 12.31 22.21
N VAL A 30 -8.03 13.12 22.56
CA VAL A 30 -8.25 13.65 23.92
C VAL A 30 -9.00 12.61 24.76
N ASN A 31 -10.22 12.28 24.32
CA ASN A 31 -11.03 11.24 24.95
C ASN A 31 -10.59 9.89 24.38
N LYS A 32 -9.87 9.09 25.17
CA LYS A 32 -9.29 7.81 24.76
C LYS A 32 -10.31 6.69 24.46
N ASN A 33 -11.59 7.03 24.30
CA ASN A 33 -12.64 6.11 23.91
C ASN A 33 -12.56 5.78 22.42
N PHE A 34 -12.92 4.55 22.08
CA PHE A 34 -13.03 4.10 20.70
C PHE A 34 -14.40 4.43 20.13
N GLN A 35 -14.43 4.91 18.89
CA GLN A 35 -15.65 5.21 18.15
C GLN A 35 -15.66 4.48 16.82
N LYS A 36 -16.81 3.89 16.47
CA LYS A 36 -17.00 3.19 15.21
C LYS A 36 -17.02 4.22 14.07
N ARG A 37 -16.16 4.03 13.07
CA ARG A 37 -16.08 4.89 11.89
C ARG A 37 -15.94 4.04 10.63
N TYR A 38 -16.47 4.55 9.53
CA TYR A 38 -16.32 3.93 8.23
C TYR A 38 -15.12 4.55 7.52
N PHE A 39 -14.14 3.73 7.17
CA PHE A 39 -12.90 4.14 6.53
C PHE A 39 -12.90 3.76 5.05
N VAL A 40 -12.30 4.61 4.23
CA VAL A 40 -12.09 4.39 2.80
C VAL A 40 -10.66 4.79 2.45
N LEU A 41 -9.88 3.84 1.95
CA LEU A 41 -8.52 4.03 1.46
C LEU A 41 -8.54 4.22 -0.06
N LYS A 42 -7.96 5.32 -0.55
CA LYS A 42 -7.78 5.63 -1.97
C LYS A 42 -6.35 6.11 -2.22
N GLY A 43 -5.51 5.26 -2.80
CA GLY A 43 -4.08 5.50 -2.90
C GLY A 43 -3.46 5.70 -1.51
N ASN A 44 -2.82 6.84 -1.29
CA ASN A 44 -2.25 7.24 0.00
C ASN A 44 -3.20 8.07 0.88
N LEU A 45 -4.49 8.17 0.53
CA LEU A 45 -5.49 8.96 1.24
C LEU A 45 -6.46 8.05 1.99
N LEU A 46 -6.46 8.15 3.32
CA LEU A 46 -7.36 7.42 4.19
C LEU A 46 -8.44 8.36 4.76
N PHE A 47 -9.65 8.26 4.20
CA PHE A 47 -10.81 9.01 4.64
C PHE A 47 -11.56 8.25 5.74
N TYR A 48 -12.23 8.97 6.63
CA TYR A 48 -13.19 8.35 7.54
C TYR A 48 -14.46 9.18 7.70
N PHE A 49 -15.57 8.46 7.89
CA PHE A 49 -16.93 8.98 7.93
C PHE A 49 -17.63 8.50 9.20
N GLU A 50 -18.74 9.15 9.56
CA GLU A 50 -19.59 8.67 10.66
C GLU A 50 -20.20 7.32 10.27
N LYS A 51 -20.74 7.22 9.04
CA LYS A 51 -21.38 6.02 8.49
C LYS A 51 -21.04 5.82 7.01
N LYS A 52 -21.27 4.59 6.53
CA LYS A 52 -21.17 4.26 5.11
C LYS A 52 -22.22 5.03 4.32
N GLY A 53 -21.81 5.69 3.24
CA GLY A 53 -22.69 6.48 2.36
C GLY A 53 -22.79 7.97 2.71
N ASP A 54 -22.13 8.43 3.78
CA ASP A 54 -22.04 9.86 4.08
C ASP A 54 -21.25 10.59 2.99
N LYS A 55 -21.70 11.81 2.64
CA LYS A 55 -21.07 12.60 1.57
C LYS A 55 -19.82 13.34 2.03
N GLU A 56 -19.76 13.71 3.30
CA GLU A 56 -18.69 14.52 3.85
C GLU A 56 -17.84 13.69 4.80
N PRO A 57 -16.51 13.59 4.57
CA PRO A 57 -15.64 12.89 5.50
C PRO A 57 -15.51 13.70 6.80
N LEU A 58 -15.47 12.98 7.93
CA LEU A 58 -15.12 13.56 9.24
C LEU A 58 -13.63 13.88 9.34
N GLY A 59 -12.81 13.29 8.48
CA GLY A 59 -11.42 13.65 8.34
C GLY A 59 -10.69 12.83 7.30
N LEU A 60 -9.47 13.28 7.04
CA LEU A 60 -8.54 12.72 6.08
C LEU A 60 -7.19 12.50 6.77
N ILE A 61 -6.62 11.32 6.57
CA ILE A 61 -5.26 10.97 6.97
C ILE A 61 -4.47 10.76 5.68
N VAL A 62 -3.45 11.58 5.45
CA VAL A 62 -2.52 11.40 4.34
C VAL A 62 -1.41 10.47 4.83
N LEU A 63 -1.27 9.30 4.22
CA LEU A 63 -0.34 8.24 4.65
C LEU A 63 1.07 8.49 4.12
N GLU A 64 1.60 9.70 4.31
CA GLU A 64 2.96 10.07 3.91
C GLU A 64 3.83 10.33 5.13
N GLY A 65 5.07 9.82 5.12
CA GLY A 65 5.99 9.94 6.24
C GLY A 65 5.45 9.31 7.53
N CYS A 66 4.74 8.19 7.42
CA CYS A 66 4.24 7.43 8.55
C CYS A 66 4.74 5.99 8.57
N THR A 67 4.72 5.38 9.75
CA THR A 67 4.90 3.94 9.96
C THR A 67 3.62 3.35 10.54
N ILE A 68 3.32 2.11 10.13
CA ILE A 68 2.23 1.31 10.68
C ILE A 68 2.84 0.34 11.69
N GLU A 69 2.39 0.40 12.94
CA GLU A 69 2.92 -0.41 14.03
C GLU A 69 1.76 -1.11 14.76
N LEU A 70 2.03 -2.26 15.39
CA LEU A 70 1.06 -2.90 16.29
C LEU A 70 0.83 -2.02 17.52
N ALA A 71 -0.41 -1.96 18.00
CA ALA A 71 -0.76 -1.29 19.24
C ALA A 71 -0.85 -2.33 20.37
N GLU A 72 0.30 -2.70 20.93
CA GLU A 72 0.41 -3.75 21.97
C GLU A 72 -0.41 -3.45 23.24
N GLU A 73 -0.63 -2.17 23.54
CA GLU A 73 -1.44 -1.72 24.69
C GLU A 73 -2.94 -2.00 24.51
N GLU A 74 -3.40 -2.31 23.30
CA GLU A 74 -4.82 -2.42 22.92
C GLU A 74 -5.14 -3.79 22.28
N GLN A 75 -4.47 -4.85 22.75
CA GLN A 75 -4.57 -6.22 22.20
C GLN A 75 -6.00 -6.75 22.08
N GLU A 76 -6.91 -6.38 22.98
CA GLU A 76 -8.30 -6.83 22.97
C GLU A 76 -9.08 -6.39 21.71
N LYS A 77 -8.58 -5.42 20.95
CA LYS A 77 -9.26 -4.84 19.78
C LYS A 77 -8.52 -5.06 18.47
N PHE A 78 -7.56 -5.98 18.42
CA PHE A 78 -6.73 -6.23 17.23
C PHE A 78 -6.27 -4.90 16.61
N ALA A 79 -5.54 -4.11 17.41
CA ALA A 79 -5.30 -2.71 17.11
C ALA A 79 -3.91 -2.45 16.52
N PHE A 80 -3.85 -1.42 15.67
CA PHE A 80 -2.62 -0.87 15.11
C PHE A 80 -2.59 0.64 15.28
N LYS A 81 -1.41 1.22 15.13
CA LYS A 81 -1.19 2.67 15.17
C LYS A 81 -0.52 3.17 13.89
N ILE A 82 -0.98 4.33 13.43
CA ILE A 82 -0.36 5.12 12.37
C ILE A 82 0.47 6.20 13.06
N VAL A 83 1.78 6.09 12.95
CA VAL A 83 2.75 6.99 13.62
C VAL A 83 3.41 7.86 12.57
N PHE A 84 3.27 9.18 12.70
CA PHE A 84 3.87 10.14 11.79
C PHE A 84 5.21 10.61 12.31
N HIS A 85 6.22 10.65 11.45
CA HIS A 85 7.57 11.09 11.83
C HIS A 85 7.62 12.61 12.03
N GLY A 86 8.33 13.05 13.08
CA GLY A 86 8.52 14.45 13.44
C GLY A 86 7.89 14.82 14.78
N GLU A 87 8.44 15.84 15.43
CA GLU A 87 7.99 16.27 16.76
C GLU A 87 6.54 16.78 16.75
N GLY A 88 5.78 16.38 17.78
CA GLY A 88 4.40 16.83 17.98
C GLY A 88 3.39 16.33 16.94
N ARG A 89 3.78 15.39 16.06
CA ARG A 89 2.88 14.82 15.07
C ARG A 89 1.86 13.90 15.74
N ARG A 90 0.60 14.04 15.33
CA ARG A 90 -0.50 13.20 15.80
C ARG A 90 -0.29 11.74 15.39
N SER A 91 -0.60 10.82 16.29
CA SER A 91 -0.75 9.39 15.98
C SER A 91 -2.23 8.99 16.00
N TYR A 92 -2.56 7.93 15.26
CA TYR A 92 -3.91 7.37 15.20
C TYR A 92 -3.87 5.93 15.66
N ILE A 93 -4.77 5.54 16.55
CA ILE A 93 -4.94 4.15 16.97
C ILE A 93 -6.27 3.65 16.42
N LEU A 94 -6.22 2.56 15.66
CA LEU A 94 -7.35 1.95 14.97
C LEU A 94 -7.44 0.48 15.39
N GLY A 95 -8.64 0.03 15.77
CA GLY A 95 -8.95 -1.36 16.10
C GLY A 95 -9.84 -1.99 15.03
N THR A 96 -9.73 -3.32 14.88
CA THR A 96 -10.54 -4.12 13.96
C THR A 96 -11.42 -5.11 14.74
N GLU A 97 -12.27 -5.85 14.02
CA GLU A 97 -13.10 -6.91 14.62
C GLU A 97 -12.42 -8.29 14.60
N SER A 98 -11.32 -8.44 13.85
CA SER A 98 -10.55 -9.69 13.75
C SER A 98 -9.08 -9.45 13.41
N GLN A 99 -8.26 -10.47 13.71
CA GLN A 99 -6.84 -10.52 13.33
C GLN A 99 -6.64 -10.43 11.80
N GLU A 100 -7.48 -11.11 11.02
CA GLU A 100 -7.42 -11.07 9.56
C GLU A 100 -7.62 -9.64 9.02
N MET A 101 -8.62 -8.92 9.54
CA MET A 101 -8.84 -7.52 9.16
C MET A 101 -7.66 -6.63 9.57
N LEU A 102 -7.06 -6.88 10.73
CA LEU A 102 -5.88 -6.15 11.19
C LEU A 102 -4.73 -6.30 10.20
N GLU A 103 -4.40 -7.53 9.84
CA GLU A 103 -3.32 -7.83 8.90
C GLU A 103 -3.56 -7.20 7.53
N GLU A 104 -4.78 -7.29 7.02
CA GLU A 104 -5.15 -6.73 5.72
C GLU A 104 -5.03 -5.19 5.70
N TRP A 105 -5.58 -4.51 6.73
CA TRP A 105 -5.46 -3.07 6.87
C TRP A 105 -4.01 -2.63 7.04
N MET A 106 -3.24 -3.29 7.92
CA MET A 106 -1.84 -2.95 8.12
C MET A 106 -1.02 -3.10 6.84
N LYS A 107 -1.21 -4.20 6.10
CA LYS A 107 -0.53 -4.44 4.82
C LYS A 107 -0.79 -3.33 3.82
N LEU A 108 -2.05 -2.98 3.59
CA LEU A 108 -2.42 -1.96 2.62
C LEU A 108 -1.92 -0.57 3.03
N LEU A 109 -2.08 -0.20 4.30
CA LEU A 109 -1.63 1.10 4.81
C LEU A 109 -0.11 1.23 4.81
N ALA A 110 0.63 0.13 4.99
CA ALA A 110 2.09 0.13 4.88
C ALA A 110 2.61 0.26 3.44
N CYS A 111 1.81 -0.19 2.45
CA CYS A 111 2.16 -0.10 1.03
C CYS A 111 1.66 1.19 0.35
N ALA A 112 0.76 1.92 1.02
CA ALA A 112 0.14 3.13 0.48
C ALA A 112 1.09 4.34 0.27
N PRO A 113 2.09 4.61 1.13
CA PRO A 113 2.95 5.79 0.98
C PRO A 113 3.77 5.78 -0.32
N TYR A 114 4.07 6.96 -0.87
CA TYR A 114 4.91 7.09 -2.06
C TYR A 114 6.30 6.45 -1.88
N ASP A 115 6.88 6.54 -0.69
CA ASP A 115 8.19 5.95 -0.38
C ASP A 115 8.20 4.44 -0.63
N TYR A 116 7.10 3.73 -0.35
CA TYR A 116 6.99 2.31 -0.68
C TYR A 116 7.01 2.07 -2.19
N MET A 117 6.21 2.83 -2.94
CA MET A 117 6.17 2.73 -4.40
C MET A 117 7.54 3.02 -5.02
N LYS A 118 8.24 4.02 -4.50
CA LYS A 118 9.59 4.37 -4.94
C LYS A 118 10.58 3.23 -4.67
N LEU A 119 10.56 2.63 -3.48
CA LEU A 119 11.40 1.48 -3.15
C LEU A 119 11.10 0.28 -4.06
N MET A 120 9.82 0.01 -4.32
CA MET A 120 9.40 -1.06 -5.22
C MET A 120 9.89 -0.83 -6.65
N VAL A 121 9.81 0.40 -7.16
CA VAL A 121 10.31 0.73 -8.50
C VAL A 121 11.82 0.54 -8.59
N LEU A 122 12.57 0.97 -7.56
CA LEU A 122 14.02 0.80 -7.52
C LEU A 122 14.41 -0.69 -7.51
N GLU A 123 13.74 -1.49 -6.69
CA GLU A 123 13.95 -2.94 -6.62
C GLU A 123 13.66 -3.62 -7.98
N LEU A 124 12.53 -3.30 -8.61
CA LEU A 124 12.16 -3.87 -9.91
C LEU A 124 13.15 -3.46 -11.02
N GLN A 125 13.65 -2.22 -10.99
CA GLN A 125 14.68 -1.76 -11.92
C GLN A 125 15.99 -2.54 -11.76
N GLN A 126 16.39 -2.83 -10.52
CA GLN A 126 17.55 -3.66 -10.25
C GLN A 126 17.35 -5.08 -10.77
N GLN A 127 16.20 -5.71 -10.50
CA GLN A 127 15.88 -7.05 -10.99
C GLN A 127 15.91 -7.13 -12.52
N LEU A 128 15.40 -6.11 -13.22
CA LEU A 128 15.48 -6.04 -14.68
C LEU A 128 16.92 -5.96 -15.17
N GLN A 129 17.76 -5.15 -14.53
CA GLN A 129 19.18 -5.03 -14.89
C GLN A 129 19.91 -6.36 -14.71
N GLU A 130 19.68 -7.08 -13.61
CA GLU A 130 20.29 -8.38 -13.35
C GLU A 130 19.88 -9.45 -14.38
N LEU A 131 18.61 -9.45 -14.80
CA LEU A 131 18.12 -10.34 -15.86
C LEU A 131 18.76 -10.02 -17.22
N GLU A 132 18.85 -8.74 -17.59
CA GLU A 132 19.51 -8.32 -18.83
C GLU A 132 21.00 -8.69 -18.86
N GLU A 133 21.68 -8.58 -17.72
CA GLU A 133 23.08 -9.01 -17.57
C GLU A 133 23.23 -10.53 -17.66
N ALA A 134 22.34 -11.29 -17.03
CA ALA A 134 22.33 -12.75 -17.11
C ALA A 134 22.10 -13.24 -18.56
N ASP A 135 21.18 -12.62 -19.29
CA ASP A 135 20.94 -12.92 -20.71
C ASP A 135 22.16 -12.62 -21.58
N ARG A 136 22.83 -11.48 -21.32
CA ARG A 136 24.07 -11.09 -22.01
C ARG A 136 25.20 -12.10 -21.78
N ILE A 137 25.37 -12.55 -20.53
CA ILE A 137 26.38 -13.55 -20.16
C ILE A 137 26.04 -14.91 -20.78
N GLY A 138 24.76 -15.31 -20.75
CA GLY A 138 24.27 -16.55 -21.36
C GLY A 138 24.46 -16.59 -22.88
N LEU A 139 24.28 -15.46 -23.58
CA LEU A 139 24.57 -15.32 -25.01
C LEU A 139 26.07 -15.44 -25.30
N ASN A 140 26.93 -14.83 -24.49
CA ASN A 140 28.38 -14.92 -24.65
C ASN A 140 28.91 -16.35 -24.42
N HIS A 141 28.35 -17.09 -23.47
CA HIS A 141 28.71 -18.50 -23.24
C HIS A 141 28.28 -19.42 -24.41
N LYS A 142 27.11 -19.16 -25.01
CA LYS A 142 26.65 -19.90 -26.20
C LYS A 142 27.51 -19.60 -27.44
N ASN A 143 27.91 -18.34 -27.64
CA ASN A 143 28.78 -17.95 -28.75
C ASN A 143 30.19 -18.56 -28.64
N ASN A 144 30.72 -18.69 -27.41
CA ASN A 144 32.01 -19.35 -27.18
C ASN A 144 31.95 -20.87 -27.42
N HIS A 145 30.81 -21.53 -27.19
CA HIS A 145 30.63 -22.95 -27.50
C HIS A 145 30.20 -23.21 -28.96
N ALA A 146 29.57 -22.26 -29.65
CA ALA A 146 29.12 -22.40 -31.04
C ALA A 146 30.25 -22.29 -32.09
N SER A 147 31.51 -22.10 -31.67
CA SER A 147 32.67 -22.17 -32.57
C SER A 147 33.06 -23.62 -32.96
N SER A 148 32.30 -24.62 -32.53
CA SER A 148 32.43 -26.01 -33.00
C SER A 148 31.08 -26.54 -33.48
N ASN A 149 30.97 -26.66 -34.81
CA ASN A 149 30.04 -27.48 -35.59
C ASN A 149 28.55 -27.04 -35.76
N ASN A 150 28.30 -26.58 -36.99
CA ASN A 150 27.20 -26.88 -37.93
C ASN A 150 25.82 -27.39 -37.46
N HIS A 151 24.80 -26.68 -37.99
CA HIS A 151 23.46 -27.12 -38.39
C HIS A 151 22.55 -27.76 -37.30
N SER A 152 21.63 -26.97 -36.74
CA SER A 152 20.21 -27.36 -36.69
C SER A 152 19.30 -26.16 -36.44
N SER A 153 18.21 -26.10 -37.21
CA SER A 153 17.16 -25.09 -37.10
C SER A 153 16.27 -25.42 -35.89
N PHE A 154 16.27 -24.59 -34.86
CA PHE A 154 15.31 -24.72 -33.76
C PHE A 154 14.11 -23.80 -33.98
N VAL A 155 12.95 -24.44 -34.17
CA VAL A 155 11.63 -23.79 -34.15
C VAL A 155 11.33 -23.38 -32.71
N ARG A 156 11.01 -22.10 -32.49
CA ARG A 156 10.49 -21.61 -31.20
C ARG A 156 9.03 -22.02 -31.07
N VAL A 157 8.70 -22.78 -30.03
CA VAL A 157 7.31 -23.03 -29.63
C VAL A 157 6.91 -21.99 -28.59
N ASN A 158 5.74 -21.40 -28.77
CA ASN A 158 5.18 -20.36 -27.92
C ASN A 158 4.53 -21.01 -26.68
N PRO A 159 4.84 -20.61 -25.44
CA PRO A 159 4.33 -21.27 -24.23
C PRO A 159 2.96 -20.74 -23.77
N PHE A 160 2.24 -20.05 -24.66
CA PHE A 160 0.92 -19.47 -24.38
C PHE A 160 -0.15 -19.89 -25.41
N GLU A 161 0.04 -21.02 -26.09
CA GLU A 161 -1.06 -21.79 -26.67
C GLU A 161 -1.36 -23.03 -25.82
#